data_AF-A0A7S1E2J4-F1
#
_entry.id   AF-A0A7S1E2J4-F1
#
_cell.length_a   1.000
_cell.length_b   1.000
_cell.length_c   1.000
_cell.angle_alpha   90.00
_cell.angle_beta   90.00
_cell.angle_gamma   90.00
#
_symmetry.space_group_name_H-M   'P 1'
#
loop_
_entity.id
_entity.type
_entity.pdbx_description
1 polymer ?
#
loop_
_entity_poly.entity_id
_entity_poly.type
_entity_poly.pdbx_seq_one_letter_code
_entity_poly.pdbx_strand_id
1 'polypeptide(L)'
;TCVCLCEGCDDATKEAVAEAMMPVAEEAFNAAKASGCEAGMLFFTATETSDVVYQLRMSCELGEPTGVPQLVILDIPDSGAYYVFDGENISTENVSAFIEDYDEERLERRELQDDEEEGEGDGQ
;
A
#
# COMPACT_ATOMS: atom_id res chain seq x y z
N THR A 1 3.73 5.10 -2.99
CA THR A 1 2.25 4.98 -2.99
C THR A 1 1.81 4.21 -1.77
N CYS A 2 0.92 4.76 -0.95
CA CYS A 2 0.35 4.11 0.22
C CYS A 2 -0.99 3.46 -0.13
N VAL A 3 -1.12 2.15 0.09
CA VAL A 3 -2.26 1.32 -0.31
C VAL A 3 -2.82 0.61 0.90
N CYS A 4 -4.11 0.75 1.17
CA CYS A 4 -4.83 -0.11 2.13
C CYS A 4 -5.70 -1.12 1.38
N LEU A 5 -5.45 -2.42 1.59
CA LEU A 5 -6.23 -3.52 1.06
C LEU A 5 -7.22 -4.01 2.13
N CYS A 6 -8.52 -3.78 1.91
CA CYS A 6 -9.58 -4.12 2.85
C CYS A 6 -10.78 -4.79 2.16
N GLU A 7 -10.59 -5.37 0.99
CA GLU A 7 -11.65 -5.95 0.17
C GLU A 7 -12.36 -7.15 0.81
N GLY A 8 -11.65 -7.89 1.67
CA GLY A 8 -12.21 -9.00 2.46
C GLY A 8 -12.89 -8.57 3.76
N CYS A 9 -12.84 -7.29 4.11
CA CYS A 9 -13.44 -6.75 5.33
C CYS A 9 -14.96 -6.49 5.16
N ASP A 10 -15.66 -6.31 6.27
CA ASP A 10 -17.04 -5.82 6.26
C ASP A 10 -17.12 -4.32 5.89
N ASP A 11 -18.32 -3.86 5.55
CA ASP A 11 -18.56 -2.48 5.10
C ASP A 11 -18.19 -1.42 6.14
N ALA A 12 -18.41 -1.70 7.43
CA ALA A 12 -18.07 -0.75 8.50
C ALA A 12 -16.56 -0.60 8.63
N THR A 13 -15.81 -1.68 8.49
CA THR A 13 -14.34 -1.65 8.46
C THR A 13 -13.82 -0.93 7.21
N LYS A 14 -14.43 -1.15 6.03
CA LYS A 14 -14.06 -0.45 4.80
C LYS A 14 -14.28 1.06 4.91
N GLU A 15 -15.41 1.48 5.49
CA GLU A 15 -15.72 2.89 5.75
C GLU A 15 -14.70 3.50 6.73
N ALA A 16 -14.43 2.83 7.85
CA ALA A 16 -13.46 3.30 8.85
C ALA A 16 -12.04 3.45 8.28
N VAL A 17 -11.61 2.52 7.41
CA VAL A 17 -10.32 2.62 6.71
C VAL A 17 -10.29 3.83 5.78
N ALA A 18 -11.35 4.06 5.00
CA ALA A 18 -11.42 5.21 4.10
C ALA A 18 -11.40 6.54 4.89
N GLU A 19 -12.13 6.62 6.01
CA GLU A 19 -12.11 7.76 6.92
C GLU A 19 -10.73 7.98 7.55
N ALA A 20 -10.01 6.91 7.91
CA ALA A 20 -8.67 7.00 8.48
C ALA A 20 -7.62 7.50 7.47
N MET A 21 -7.71 7.05 6.22
CA MET A 21 -6.76 7.37 5.14
C MET A 21 -6.95 8.79 4.59
N MET A 22 -8.19 9.30 4.56
CA MET A 22 -8.51 10.57 3.90
C MET A 22 -7.74 11.79 4.44
N PRO A 23 -7.64 12.03 5.77
CA PRO A 23 -6.94 13.21 6.28
C PRO A 23 -5.46 13.24 5.90
N VAL A 24 -4.81 12.06 5.89
CA VAL A 24 -3.39 11.93 5.52
C VAL A 24 -3.21 12.22 4.02
N ALA A 25 -4.11 11.72 3.18
CA ALA A 25 -4.11 12.01 1.74
C ALA A 25 -4.36 13.50 1.45
N GLU A 26 -5.31 14.13 2.16
CA GLU A 26 -5.58 15.57 2.05
C GLU A 26 -4.38 16.41 2.47
N GLU A 27 -3.68 16.04 3.55
CA GLU A 27 -2.47 16.72 3.99
C GLU A 27 -1.37 16.66 2.92
N ALA A 28 -1.08 15.46 2.39
CA ALA A 28 -0.11 15.28 1.32
C ALA A 28 -0.47 16.08 0.06
N PHE A 29 -1.75 16.07 -0.34
CA PHE A 29 -2.24 16.85 -1.48
C PHE A 29 -2.08 18.36 -1.25
N ASN A 30 -2.44 18.85 -0.06
CA ASN A 30 -2.33 20.26 0.29
C ASN A 30 -0.87 20.73 0.34
N ALA A 31 0.03 19.90 0.87
CA ALA A 31 1.47 20.16 0.88
C ALA A 31 2.03 20.27 -0.55
N ALA A 32 1.65 19.35 -1.45
CA ALA A 32 2.02 19.37 -2.86
C ALA A 32 1.53 20.64 -3.57
N LYS A 33 0.25 20.99 -3.35
CA LYS A 33 -0.34 22.22 -3.89
C LYS A 33 0.38 23.48 -3.39
N ALA A 34 0.79 23.51 -2.13
CA ALA A 34 1.50 24.63 -1.54
C ALA A 34 2.95 24.76 -2.06
N SER A 35 3.62 23.64 -2.32
CA SER A 35 4.99 23.62 -2.87
C SER A 35 5.02 23.85 -4.39
N GLY A 36 3.90 23.63 -5.09
CA GLY A 36 3.83 23.67 -6.55
C GLY A 36 4.43 22.43 -7.21
N CYS A 37 4.68 21.38 -6.44
CA CYS A 37 5.18 20.08 -6.91
C CYS A 37 4.04 19.05 -6.95
N GLU A 38 4.30 17.89 -7.53
CA GLU A 38 3.40 16.74 -7.44
C GLU A 38 3.38 16.17 -6.02
N ALA A 39 2.32 15.44 -5.66
CA ALA A 39 2.23 14.79 -4.36
C ALA A 39 3.31 13.72 -4.24
N GLY A 40 4.15 13.81 -3.20
CA GLY A 40 5.19 12.82 -2.93
C GLY A 40 4.65 11.43 -2.58
N MET A 41 3.39 11.34 -2.18
CA MET A 41 2.71 10.09 -1.88
C MET A 41 1.31 10.09 -2.51
N LEU A 42 1.00 9.04 -3.26
CA LEU A 42 -0.36 8.72 -3.71
C LEU A 42 -1.01 7.75 -2.73
N PHE A 43 -2.34 7.85 -2.59
CA PHE A 43 -3.11 7.03 -1.66
C PHE A 43 -4.19 6.25 -2.40
N PHE A 44 -4.36 4.98 -2.03
CA PHE A 44 -5.37 4.10 -2.62
C PHE A 44 -5.97 3.18 -1.54
N THR A 45 -7.29 2.99 -1.58
CA THR A 45 -8.00 2.03 -0.73
C THR A 45 -8.72 1.03 -1.61
N ALA A 46 -8.37 -0.25 -1.50
CA ALA A 46 -9.00 -1.34 -2.25
C ALA A 46 -10.12 -1.96 -1.42
N THR A 47 -11.37 -1.68 -1.79
CA THR A 47 -12.57 -2.18 -1.09
C THR A 47 -13.20 -3.40 -1.77
N GLU A 48 -12.72 -3.79 -2.94
CA GLU A 48 -13.23 -4.90 -3.73
C GLU A 48 -12.08 -5.67 -4.39
N THR A 49 -12.26 -6.97 -4.57
CA THR A 49 -11.33 -7.80 -5.33
C THR A 49 -11.43 -7.43 -6.82
N SER A 50 -10.27 -7.21 -7.43
CA SER A 50 -10.10 -7.05 -8.88
C SER A 50 -8.77 -7.66 -9.29
N ASP A 51 -8.54 -7.84 -10.58
CA ASP A 51 -7.28 -8.38 -11.09
C ASP A 51 -6.07 -7.57 -10.58
N VAL A 52 -6.18 -6.23 -10.54
CA VAL A 52 -5.11 -5.36 -10.03
C VAL A 52 -4.87 -5.57 -8.54
N VAL A 53 -5.93 -5.65 -7.74
CA VAL A 53 -5.82 -5.84 -6.28
C VAL A 53 -5.27 -7.24 -5.94
N TYR A 54 -5.69 -8.27 -6.70
CA TYR A 54 -5.14 -9.61 -6.58
C TYR A 54 -3.64 -9.63 -6.90
N GLN A 55 -3.22 -8.99 -7.99
CA GLN A 55 -1.81 -8.89 -8.35
C GLN A 55 -1.00 -8.17 -7.27
N LEU A 56 -1.49 -7.06 -6.72
CA LEU A 56 -0.83 -6.37 -5.60
C LEU A 56 -0.62 -7.28 -4.39
N ARG A 57 -1.60 -8.12 -4.05
CA ARG A 57 -1.46 -9.09 -2.96
C ARG A 57 -0.37 -10.11 -3.22
N MET A 58 -0.29 -10.63 -4.45
CA MET A 58 0.71 -11.62 -4.81
C MET A 58 2.11 -11.01 -4.83
N SER A 59 2.30 -9.85 -5.47
CA SER A 59 3.61 -9.18 -5.54
C SER A 59 4.12 -8.74 -4.16
N CYS A 60 3.23 -8.42 -3.22
CA CYS A 60 3.57 -8.04 -1.84
C CYS A 60 3.48 -9.21 -0.83
N GLU A 61 3.31 -10.44 -1.29
CA GLU A 61 3.24 -11.66 -0.48
C GLU A 61 2.18 -11.62 0.66
N LEU A 62 1.07 -10.93 0.43
CA LEU A 62 0.03 -10.68 1.44
C LEU A 62 -0.97 -11.83 1.61
N GLY A 63 -0.95 -12.82 0.71
CA GLY A 63 -1.90 -13.92 0.66
C GLY A 63 -3.32 -13.48 0.26
N GLU A 64 -4.28 -14.39 0.44
CA GLU A 64 -5.70 -14.17 0.13
C GLU A 64 -6.32 -13.06 0.99
N PRO A 65 -7.34 -12.34 0.49
CA PRO A 65 -8.04 -11.32 1.26
C PRO A 65 -8.63 -11.89 2.54
N THR A 66 -8.43 -11.16 3.64
CA THR A 66 -8.94 -11.52 4.97
C THR A 66 -9.93 -10.47 5.47
N GLY A 67 -10.58 -10.75 6.60
CA GLY A 67 -11.40 -9.78 7.33
C GLY A 67 -10.60 -8.70 8.07
N VAL A 68 -9.27 -8.65 7.90
CA VAL A 68 -8.36 -7.68 8.51
C VAL A 68 -7.74 -6.82 7.39
N PRO A 69 -7.81 -5.48 7.49
CA PRO A 69 -7.20 -4.60 6.50
C PRO A 69 -5.67 -4.67 6.56
N GLN A 70 -5.01 -4.58 5.42
CA GLN A 70 -3.55 -4.59 5.30
C GLN A 70 -3.07 -3.30 4.62
N LEU A 71 -2.13 -2.59 5.25
CA LEU A 71 -1.57 -1.34 4.75
C LEU A 71 -0.15 -1.56 4.23
N VAL A 72 0.13 -1.07 3.03
CA VAL A 72 1.40 -1.26 2.34
C VAL A 72 1.85 0.05 1.70
N ILE A 73 3.12 0.40 1.80
CA ILE A 73 3.75 1.42 0.96
C ILE A 73 4.49 0.71 -0.18
N LEU A 74 4.16 1.08 -1.41
CA LEU A 74 4.84 0.67 -2.64
C LEU A 74 5.78 1.79 -3.08
N ASP A 75 7.07 1.49 -3.16
CA ASP A 75 8.10 2.35 -3.72
C ASP A 75 8.69 1.70 -4.97
N ILE A 76 7.90 1.72 -6.04
CA ILE A 76 8.27 1.15 -7.35
C ILE A 76 9.56 1.76 -7.90
N PRO A 77 9.78 3.10 -7.82
CA PRO A 77 11.05 3.71 -8.25
C PRO A 77 12.29 3.17 -7.51
N ASP A 78 12.18 2.76 -6.24
CA ASP A 78 13.27 2.17 -5.46
C ASP A 78 13.42 0.66 -5.70
N SER A 79 13.66 0.28 -6.97
CA SER A 79 13.85 -1.12 -7.36
C SER A 79 12.72 -2.03 -6.88
N GLY A 80 11.47 -1.55 -6.93
CA GLY A 80 10.31 -2.33 -6.50
C GLY A 80 10.27 -2.59 -5.00
N ALA A 81 10.70 -1.65 -4.16
CA ALA A 81 10.59 -1.81 -2.71
C ALA A 81 9.12 -1.77 -2.25
N TYR A 82 8.81 -2.54 -1.21
CA TYR A 82 7.54 -2.41 -0.49
C TYR A 82 7.74 -2.57 1.02
N TYR A 83 6.79 -1.99 1.77
CA TYR A 83 6.82 -1.94 3.23
C TYR A 83 5.42 -2.29 3.74
N VAL A 84 5.34 -3.22 4.68
CA VAL A 84 4.05 -3.68 5.23
C VAL A 84 3.91 -3.16 6.65
N PHE A 85 2.77 -2.54 6.93
CA PHE A 85 2.43 -2.11 8.28
C PHE A 85 2.17 -3.32 9.18
N ASP A 86 2.81 -3.36 10.35
CA ASP A 86 2.73 -4.46 11.32
C ASP A 86 1.91 -4.12 12.58
N GLY A 87 1.27 -2.95 12.62
CA GLY A 87 0.44 -2.52 13.75
C GLY A 87 -0.99 -3.08 13.76
N GLU A 88 -1.70 -2.87 14.88
CA GLU A 88 -2.97 -3.56 15.17
C GLU A 88 -4.21 -2.95 14.49
N ASN A 89 -4.20 -1.66 14.17
CA ASN A 89 -5.36 -0.97 13.58
C ASN A 89 -4.97 0.14 12.59
N ILE A 90 -5.76 0.26 11.53
CA ILE A 90 -5.64 1.36 10.56
C ILE A 90 -6.39 2.57 11.10
N SER A 91 -5.67 3.56 11.59
CA SER A 91 -6.18 4.86 12.03
C SER A 91 -5.33 5.97 11.42
N THR A 92 -5.86 7.20 11.36
CA THR A 92 -5.11 8.35 10.83
C THR A 92 -3.74 8.50 11.48
N GLU A 93 -3.65 8.38 12.81
CA GLU A 93 -2.39 8.47 13.57
C GLU A 93 -1.39 7.40 13.13
N ASN A 94 -1.83 6.15 13.05
CA ASN A 94 -0.96 5.04 12.66
C ASN A 94 -0.54 5.11 11.19
N VAL A 95 -1.42 5.56 10.30
CA VAL A 95 -1.08 5.74 8.87
C VAL A 95 -0.05 6.87 8.72
N SER A 96 -0.22 7.98 9.42
CA SER A 96 0.76 9.07 9.43
C SER A 96 2.11 8.62 10.00
N ALA A 97 2.11 7.92 11.14
CA ALA A 97 3.34 7.39 11.75
C ALA A 97 4.05 6.39 10.82
N PHE A 98 3.30 5.53 10.11
CA PHE A 98 3.88 4.60 9.15
C PHE A 98 4.56 5.30 7.97
N ILE A 99 3.98 6.40 7.48
CA ILE A 99 4.61 7.21 6.42
C ILE A 99 5.82 7.98 6.94
N GLU A 100 5.78 8.48 8.17
CA GLU A 100 6.94 9.12 8.82
C GLU A 100 8.09 8.12 8.98
N ASP A 101 7.82 6.91 9.48
CA ASP A 101 8.81 5.84 9.59
C ASP A 101 9.38 5.44 8.22
N TYR A 102 8.57 5.49 7.16
CA TYR A 102 9.03 5.30 5.79
C TYR A 102 9.98 6.42 5.34
N ASP A 103 9.59 7.68 5.52
CA ASP A 103 10.40 8.85 5.14
C ASP A 103 11.72 8.94 5.93
N GLU A 104 11.74 8.41 7.17
CA GLU A 104 12.92 8.29 8.02
C GLU A 104 13.74 7.00 7.79
N GLU A 105 13.38 6.18 6.79
CA GLU A 105 14.05 4.92 6.44
C GLU A 105 14.12 3.90 7.59
N ARG A 106 13.07 3.85 8.44
CA ARG A 106 12.99 3.01 9.66
C ARG A 106 12.29 1.68 9.44
N LEU A 107 11.55 1.57 8.33
CA LEU A 107 10.77 0.38 8.01
C LEU A 107 11.65 -0.74 7.43
N GLU A 108 11.18 -1.98 7.60
CA GLU A 108 11.77 -3.14 6.94
C GLU A 108 11.48 -3.09 5.44
N ARG A 109 12.52 -2.85 4.63
CA ARG A 109 12.43 -2.95 3.16
C ARG A 109 12.22 -4.40 2.74
N ARG A 110 11.19 -4.63 1.93
CA ARG A 110 10.95 -5.86 1.16
C ARG A 110 10.96 -5.55 -0.33
N GLU A 111 11.04 -6.57 -1.16
CA GLU A 111 11.16 -6.43 -2.62
C GLU A 111 10.00 -7.13 -3.31
N LEU A 112 9.31 -6.43 -4.21
CA LEU A 112 8.20 -6.97 -4.97
C LEU A 112 8.68 -8.20 -5.73
N GLN A 113 7.87 -9.25 -5.69
CA GLN A 113 8.14 -10.42 -6.51
C GLN A 113 8.01 -10.02 -7.99
N ASP A 114 9.09 -10.18 -8.75
CA ASP A 114 9.03 -10.18 -10.20
C ASP A 114 8.31 -11.48 -10.63
N ASP A 115 7.21 -11.34 -11.39
CA ASP A 115 6.69 -12.44 -12.20
C ASP A 115 7.77 -12.79 -13.24
N GLU A 116 8.79 -13.56 -12.86
CA GLU A 116 9.54 -14.35 -13.82
C GLU A 116 8.54 -15.34 -14.43
N GLU A 117 7.90 -14.95 -15.54
CA GLU A 117 7.52 -15.96 -16.53
C GLU A 117 8.81 -16.73 -16.84
N GLU A 118 8.94 -17.94 -16.32
CA GLU A 118 9.96 -18.90 -16.76
C GLU A 118 9.75 -19.14 -18.26
N GLY A 119 10.39 -18.28 -19.06
CA GLY A 119 10.67 -18.54 -20.46
C GLY A 119 11.76 -19.60 -20.55
N GLU A 120 11.45 -20.86 -20.26
CA GLU A 120 12.26 -21.97 -20.77
C GLU A 120 11.82 -22.30 -22.20
N GLY A 121 12.44 -21.57 -23.13
CA GLY A 121 12.52 -21.96 -24.53
C GLY A 121 13.36 -23.23 -24.71
N ASP A 122 13.03 -23.94 -25.79
CA ASP A 122 13.65 -25.16 -26.30
C ASP A 122 15.17 -25.30 -26.11
N GLY A 123 15.61 -26.51 -25.71
CA GLY A 123 16.94 -26.99 -26.06
C GLY A 123 17.44 -28.21 -25.28
N GLN A 124 17.04 -29.42 -25.70
CA GLN A 124 17.97 -30.47 -26.18
C GLN A 124 17.24 -31.66 -26.82
#